data_AF-A0A497L5A1-F1
#
_entry.id   AF-A0A497L5A1-F1
#
_cell.length_a   1.000
_cell.length_b   1.000
_cell.length_c   1.000
_cell.angle_alpha   90.00
_cell.angle_beta   90.00
_cell.angle_gamma   90.00
#
_symmetry.space_group_name_H-M   'P 1'
#
loop_
_entity.id
_entity.type
_entity.pdbx_description
1 polymer ?
#
loop_
_entity_poly.entity_id
_entity_poly.type
_entity_poly.pdbx_seq_one_letter_code
_entity_poly.pdbx_strand_id
1 'polypeptide(L)' 'MSRYLEELEARGLSLLIYRDGEIVFSSAGGGIKPLLDAIDALGRGGLRGAIVADKIVGRAAALLTVYI' A
#
# COMPACT_ATOMS: atom_id res chain seq x y z
N MET A 1 -16.49 -6.48 3.82
CA MET A 1 -15.06 -6.14 3.98
C MET A 1 -14.93 -4.64 3.63
N SER A 2 -13.77 -3.97 3.71
CA SER A 2 -13.69 -2.61 3.13
C SER A 2 -13.56 -2.71 1.61
N ARG A 3 -14.07 -1.73 0.84
CA ARG A 3 -13.98 -1.75 -0.64
C ARG A 3 -12.54 -1.91 -1.16
N TYR A 4 -11.56 -1.41 -0.39
CA TYR A 4 -10.15 -1.47 -0.74
C TYR A 4 -9.57 -2.88 -0.62
N LEU A 5 -10.00 -3.64 0.39
CA LEU A 5 -9.59 -5.03 0.56
C LEU A 5 -10.27 -5.94 -0.45
N GLU A 6 -11.54 -5.66 -0.80
CA GLU A 6 -12.26 -6.37 -1.86
C GLU A 6 -11.57 -6.18 -3.22
N GLU A 7 -11.15 -4.96 -3.56
CA GLU A 7 -10.40 -4.72 -4.80
C GLU A 7 -9.00 -5.35 -4.78
N LEU A 8 -8.31 -5.31 -3.64
CA LEU A 8 -7.00 -5.96 -3.48
C LEU A 8 -7.07 -7.48 -3.73
N GLU A 9 -8.08 -8.15 -3.17
CA GLU A 9 -8.31 -9.58 -3.39
C GLU A 9 -8.74 -9.88 -4.83
N ALA A 10 -9.72 -9.14 -5.37
CA ALA A 10 -10.24 -9.34 -6.72
C ALA A 10 -9.17 -9.20 -7.80
N ARG A 11 -8.17 -8.34 -7.57
CA ARG A 11 -7.05 -8.10 -8.49
C ARG A 11 -5.82 -8.96 -8.21
N GLY A 12 -5.85 -9.82 -7.18
CA GLY A 12 -4.73 -10.67 -6.80
C GLY A 12 -3.49 -9.88 -6.34
N LEU A 13 -3.69 -8.71 -5.74
CA LEU A 13 -2.62 -7.82 -5.29
C LEU A 13 -2.18 -8.16 -3.85
N SER A 14 -0.97 -7.74 -3.51
CA SER A 14 -0.45 -7.77 -2.13
C SER A 14 -0.41 -6.39 -1.50
N LEU A 15 -0.35 -5.33 -2.30
CA LEU A 15 -0.36 -3.94 -1.87
C LEU A 15 -1.18 -3.09 -2.85
N LEU A 16 -2.03 -2.22 -2.31
CA LEU A 16 -2.85 -1.27 -3.06
C LEU A 16 -2.93 0.05 -2.28
N ILE A 17 -2.61 1.17 -2.93
CA ILE A 17 -2.55 2.50 -2.30
C ILE A 17 -3.47 3.45 -3.04
N TYR A 18 -4.38 4.08 -2.30
CA TYR A 18 -5.26 5.12 -2.80
C TYR A 18 -4.89 6.50 -2.27
N ARG A 19 -5.16 7.51 -3.08
CA ARG A 19 -5.18 8.91 -2.69
C ARG A 19 -6.37 9.58 -3.37
N ASP A 20 -7.17 10.31 -2.60
CA ASP A 20 -8.34 11.04 -3.11
C ASP A 20 -9.32 10.17 -3.94
N GLY A 21 -9.43 8.89 -3.59
CA GLY A 21 -10.29 7.93 -4.27
C GLY A 21 -9.69 7.26 -5.51
N GLU A 22 -8.48 7.66 -5.93
CA GLU A 22 -7.76 7.08 -7.06
C GLU A 22 -6.63 6.16 -6.61
N ILE A 23 -6.29 5.18 -7.45
CA ILE A 23 -5.18 4.25 -7.19
C ILE A 23 -3.89 4.92 -7.64
N VAL A 24 -2.99 5.18 -6.70
CA VAL A 24 -1.68 5.79 -6.98
C VAL A 24 -0.54 4.78 -7.05
N PHE A 25 -0.73 3.59 -6.47
CA PHE A 25 0.24 2.49 -6.56
C PHE A 25 -0.43 1.14 -6.32
N SER A 26 0.05 0.09 -6.99
CA SER A 26 -0.40 -1.28 -6.78
C SER A 26 0.73 -2.28 -7.09
N SER A 27 0.80 -3.39 -6.35
CA SER A 27 1.77 -4.44 -6.60
C SER A 27 1.25 -5.80 -6.14
N ALA A 28 1.69 -6.86 -6.82
CA ALA A 28 1.49 -8.26 -6.44
C ALA A 28 2.78 -8.90 -5.88
N GLY A 29 3.81 -8.10 -5.60
CA GLY A 29 5.10 -8.58 -5.08
C GLY A 29 5.02 -9.11 -3.65
N GLY A 30 6.06 -9.83 -3.21
CA GLY A 30 6.10 -10.43 -1.88
C GLY A 30 6.94 -9.66 -0.86
N GLY A 31 6.69 -9.91 0.43
CA GLY A 31 7.46 -9.35 1.53
C GLY A 31 7.31 -7.84 1.64
N ILE A 32 8.37 -7.15 2.08
CA ILE A 32 8.35 -5.70 2.29
C ILE A 32 8.58 -4.89 1.00
N LYS A 33 9.07 -5.54 -0.06
CA LYS A 33 9.50 -4.90 -1.29
C LYS A 33 8.43 -4.02 -1.95
N PRO A 34 7.16 -4.45 -2.10
CA PRO A 34 6.10 -3.60 -2.65
C PRO A 34 5.96 -2.25 -1.96
N LEU A 35 6.10 -2.22 -0.63
CA LEU A 35 5.96 -0.99 0.14
C LEU A 35 7.16 -0.06 -0.06
N LEU A 36 8.38 -0.61 -0.15
CA LEU A 36 9.57 0.16 -0.49
C LEU A 36 9.47 0.74 -1.91
N ASP A 37 9.06 -0.08 -2.89
CA ASP A 37 8.86 0.35 -4.27
C ASP A 37 7.81 1.49 -4.34
N ALA A 38 6.74 1.41 -3.53
CA ALA A 38 5.75 2.48 -3.43
C ALA A 38 6.32 3.79 -2.87
N ILE A 39 7.19 3.71 -1.86
CA ILE A 39 7.83 4.87 -1.25
C ILE A 39 8.79 5.54 -2.22
N ASP A 40 9.55 4.75 -2.95
CA ASP A 40 10.47 5.27 -3.97
C ASP A 40 9.71 5.92 -5.13
N ALA A 41 8.57 5.35 -5.53
CA ALA A 41 7.72 5.89 -6.60
C ALA A 41 6.94 7.15 -6.19
N LEU A 42 6.41 7.20 -4.97
CA LEU A 42 5.57 8.29 -4.47
C LEU A 42 6.35 9.39 -3.72
N GLY A 43 7.61 9.12 -3.39
CA GLY A 43 8.48 9.99 -2.60
C GLY A 43 8.26 9.92 -1.09
N ARG A 44 9.21 10.47 -0.32
CA ARG A 44 9.07 10.66 1.14
C ARG A 44 7.91 11.62 1.41
N GLY A 45 6.92 11.22 2.22
CA GLY A 45 5.64 11.95 2.34
C GLY A 45 4.51 11.38 1.47
N GLY A 46 4.83 10.54 0.50
CA GLY A 46 3.90 10.03 -0.52
C GLY A 46 2.80 9.13 0.01
N LEU A 47 2.89 8.67 1.26
CA LEU A 47 1.83 7.91 1.94
C LEU A 47 0.93 8.79 2.84
N ARG A 48 1.30 10.04 3.08
CA ARG A 48 0.53 10.93 3.96
C ARG A 48 -0.85 11.21 3.37
N GLY A 49 -1.90 10.90 4.14
CA GLY A 49 -3.29 11.04 3.68
C GLY A 49 -3.72 9.99 2.66
N ALA A 50 -2.88 8.98 2.37
CA ALA A 50 -3.23 7.85 1.54
C ALA A 50 -3.94 6.77 2.35
N ILE A 51 -4.67 5.90 1.65
CA ILE A 51 -5.19 4.65 2.20
C ILE A 51 -4.31 3.53 1.67
N VAL A 52 -3.61 2.84 2.58
CA VAL A 52 -2.73 1.71 2.25
C VAL A 52 -3.45 0.42 2.62
N ALA A 53 -3.84 -0.36 1.63
CA ALA A 53 -4.33 -1.73 1.80
C ALA A 53 -3.17 -2.69 1.53
N ASP A 54 -2.70 -3.38 2.57
CA ASP A 54 -1.63 -4.38 2.50
C ASP A 54 -2.21 -5.72 2.96
N LYS A 55 -1.94 -6.77 2.19
CA LYS A 55 -2.41 -8.13 2.48
C LYS A 55 -1.91 -8.64 3.84
N ILE A 56 -0.71 -8.27 4.27
CA ILE A 56 -0.12 -8.70 5.54
C ILE A 56 0.62 -7.54 6.20
N VAL A 57 -0.04 -6.88 7.16
CA VAL A 57 0.58 -5.81 7.94
C VAL A 57 1.39 -6.39 9.11
N GLY A 58 2.69 -6.59 8.88
CA GLY A 58 3.67 -6.89 9.94
C GLY A 58 4.27 -5.64 10.57
N ARG A 59 5.14 -5.81 11.58
CA ARG A 59 5.81 -4.69 12.29
C ARG A 59 6.58 -3.76 11.35
N ALA A 60 7.31 -4.31 10.38
CA ALA A 60 8.07 -3.51 9.42
C ALA A 60 7.16 -2.66 8.52
N ALA A 61 6.09 -3.25 8.00
CA ALA A 61 5.11 -2.54 7.18
C ALA A 61 4.45 -1.41 7.99
N ALA A 62 3.97 -1.70 9.20
CA ALA A 62 3.37 -0.70 10.07
C ALA A 62 4.31 0.48 10.40
N LEU A 63 5.58 0.20 10.72
CA LEU A 63 6.57 1.24 11.00
C LEU A 63 6.83 2.12 9.78
N LEU A 64 6.97 1.51 8.60
CA LEU A 64 7.11 2.26 7.37
C LEU A 64 5.87 3.11 7.13
N THR A 65 4.66 2.56 7.13
CA THR A 65 3.42 3.33 6.85
C THR A 65 3.23 4.54 7.77
N VAL A 66 3.69 4.49 9.02
CA VAL A 66 3.55 5.60 9.98
C VAL A 66 4.71 6.61 9.91
N TYR A 67 5.90 6.18 9.48
CA TYR A 67 7.10 7.02 9.51
C TYR A 67 7.16 8.07 8.39
N ILE A 68 6.52 7.80 7.25
CA ILE A 68 6.68 8.53 5.97
C ILE A 68 5.49 9.40 5.61
#